data_AF-A0A3S2V893-F1
#
_entry.id   AF-A0A3S2V893-F1
#
_cell.length_a   1.000
_cell.length_b   1.000
_cell.length_c   1.000
_cell.angle_alpha   90.00
_cell.angle_beta   90.00
_cell.angle_gamma   90.00
#
_symmetry.space_group_name_H-M   'P 1'
#
loop_
_entity.id
_entity.type
_entity.pdbx_description
1 polymer ?
#
loop_
_entity_poly.entity_id
_entity_poly.type
_entity_poly.pdbx_seq_one_letter_code
_entity_poly.pdbx_strand_id
1 'polypeptide(L)'
;MAMSETELLALLRELDDPERLEQPQHYDRAETGLAFSRLVRRLEVDFGAPCESERDTQDSSEYGRIRVPVDATICGTRIVVCVSKFGSLAEVCADNPGAFLGTDEAREEGALDPADLAAVEQALTELGYVSVPEELLESDYEGPSALEHFAARPTWWTRFFGSM
;
A
#
# COMPACT_ATOMS: atom_id res chain seq x y z
N MET A 1 5.33 -16.90 -2.43
CA MET A 1 6.47 -16.43 -3.24
C MET A 1 6.18 -14.98 -3.56
N ALA A 2 7.11 -14.07 -3.31
CA ALA A 2 6.95 -12.67 -3.70
C ALA A 2 6.92 -12.57 -5.23
N MET A 3 6.06 -11.70 -5.76
CA MET A 3 5.99 -11.43 -7.19
C MET A 3 7.23 -10.64 -7.61
N SER A 4 7.77 -10.93 -8.79
CA SER A 4 8.80 -10.08 -9.41
C SER A 4 8.22 -8.75 -9.85
N GLU A 5 9.07 -7.74 -10.04
CA GLU A 5 8.66 -6.42 -10.54
C GLU A 5 7.87 -6.51 -11.87
N THR A 6 8.30 -7.36 -12.80
CA THR A 6 7.58 -7.59 -14.06
C THR A 6 6.18 -8.17 -13.85
N GLU A 7 6.03 -9.10 -12.89
CA GLU A 7 4.72 -9.68 -12.56
C GLU A 7 3.82 -8.66 -11.86
N LEU A 8 4.38 -7.82 -10.99
CA LEU A 8 3.66 -6.73 -10.36
C LEU A 8 3.20 -5.70 -11.39
N LEU A 9 4.06 -5.26 -12.30
CA LEU A 9 3.69 -4.33 -13.36
C LEU A 9 2.62 -4.92 -14.29
N ALA A 10 2.68 -6.22 -14.58
CA ALA A 10 1.63 -6.90 -15.34
C ALA A 10 0.29 -6.91 -14.59
N LEU A 11 0.30 -7.17 -13.28
CA LEU A 11 -0.89 -7.09 -12.42
C LEU A 11 -1.45 -5.67 -12.36
N LEU A 12 -0.59 -4.65 -12.19
CA LEU A 12 -1.01 -3.25 -12.21
C LEU A 12 -1.70 -2.91 -13.53
N ARG A 13 -1.14 -3.32 -14.66
CA ARG A 13 -1.76 -3.14 -15.99
C ARG A 13 -3.08 -3.90 -16.14
N GLU A 14 -3.22 -5.07 -15.53
CA GLU A 14 -4.47 -5.86 -15.54
C GLU A 14 -5.59 -5.20 -14.73
N LEU A 15 -5.25 -4.61 -13.58
CA LEU A 15 -6.19 -3.92 -12.69
C LEU A 15 -6.60 -2.53 -13.20
N ASP A 16 -5.86 -2.00 -14.19
CA ASP A 16 -6.02 -0.65 -14.69
C ASP A 16 -7.18 -0.51 -15.68
N ASP A 17 -8.36 -0.23 -15.12
CA ASP A 17 -9.56 0.11 -15.88
C ASP A 17 -9.65 1.63 -16.13
N PRO A 18 -9.48 2.12 -17.38
CA PRO A 18 -9.53 3.54 -17.70
C PRO A 18 -10.92 4.17 -17.56
N GLU A 19 -11.99 3.37 -17.51
CA GLU A 19 -13.35 3.86 -17.26
C GLU A 19 -13.64 4.02 -15.76
N ARG A 20 -12.72 3.53 -14.90
CA ARG A 20 -12.93 3.43 -13.45
C ARG A 20 -11.67 3.79 -12.68
N LEU A 21 -11.48 5.09 -12.48
CA LEU A 21 -10.27 5.63 -11.85
C LEU A 21 -10.25 5.47 -10.33
N GLU A 22 -11.39 5.56 -9.65
CA GLU A 22 -11.46 5.58 -8.17
C GLU A 22 -11.75 4.22 -7.53
N GLN A 23 -12.47 3.33 -8.21
CA GLN A 23 -12.81 2.01 -7.67
C GLN A 23 -13.16 1.00 -8.77
N PRO A 24 -12.88 -0.31 -8.57
CA PRO A 24 -13.15 -1.34 -9.57
C PRO A 24 -14.66 -1.56 -9.81
N GLN A 25 -15.00 -2.24 -10.91
CA GLN A 25 -16.40 -2.45 -11.33
C GLN A 25 -17.27 -3.14 -10.29
N HIS A 26 -16.71 -4.13 -9.60
CA HIS A 26 -17.40 -4.93 -8.60
C HIS A 26 -16.91 -4.61 -7.18
N TYR A 27 -16.60 -3.34 -6.91
CA TYR A 27 -16.14 -2.90 -5.60
C TYR A 27 -17.19 -3.18 -4.51
N ASP A 28 -16.89 -4.13 -3.62
CA ASP A 28 -17.67 -4.42 -2.42
C ASP A 28 -17.02 -3.77 -1.20
N ARG A 29 -17.56 -2.61 -0.84
CA ARG A 29 -17.10 -1.84 0.33
C ARG A 29 -17.15 -2.63 1.64
N ALA A 30 -18.13 -3.50 1.82
CA ALA A 30 -18.27 -4.29 3.04
C ALA A 30 -17.19 -5.39 3.10
N GLU A 31 -16.94 -6.07 1.99
CA GLU A 31 -15.88 -7.06 1.88
C GLU A 31 -14.50 -6.44 2.11
N THR A 32 -14.19 -5.33 1.43
CA THR A 32 -12.93 -4.59 1.62
C THR A 32 -12.77 -4.15 3.08
N GLY A 33 -13.84 -3.67 3.71
CA GLY A 33 -13.80 -3.27 5.11
C GLY A 33 -13.54 -4.42 6.09
N LEU A 34 -14.10 -5.61 5.81
CA LEU A 34 -13.81 -6.81 6.58
C LEU A 34 -12.36 -7.27 6.39
N ALA A 35 -11.84 -7.25 5.16
CA ALA A 35 -10.45 -7.59 4.86
C ALA A 35 -9.47 -6.65 5.58
N PHE A 36 -9.69 -5.34 5.47
CA PHE A 36 -8.87 -4.33 6.14
C PHE A 36 -8.89 -4.49 7.66
N SER A 37 -10.06 -4.75 8.26
CA SER A 37 -10.17 -4.98 9.70
C SER A 37 -9.40 -6.22 10.16
N ARG A 38 -9.34 -7.28 9.33
CA ARG A 38 -8.50 -8.46 9.60
C ARG A 38 -7.01 -8.11 9.54
N LEU A 39 -6.60 -7.27 8.60
CA LEU A 39 -5.22 -6.80 8.49
C LEU A 39 -4.80 -5.98 9.70
N VAL A 40 -5.61 -4.99 10.11
CA VAL A 40 -5.38 -4.22 11.35
C VAL A 40 -5.18 -5.17 12.53
N ARG A 41 -6.13 -6.10 12.72
CA ARG A 41 -6.06 -7.02 13.85
C ARG A 41 -4.85 -7.93 13.81
N ARG A 42 -4.42 -8.34 12.61
CA ARG A 42 -3.23 -9.16 12.44
C ARG A 42 -1.97 -8.40 12.83
N LEU A 43 -1.81 -7.17 12.33
CA LEU A 43 -0.67 -6.32 12.66
C LEU A 43 -0.62 -5.99 14.16
N GLU A 44 -1.77 -5.73 14.80
CA GLU A 44 -1.82 -5.55 16.26
C GLU A 44 -1.29 -6.75 17.05
N VAL A 45 -1.56 -7.96 16.57
CA VAL A 45 -1.09 -9.20 17.21
C VAL A 45 0.41 -9.37 16.98
N ASP A 46 0.89 -9.17 15.75
CA ASP A 46 2.28 -9.38 15.39
C ASP A 46 3.22 -8.38 16.08
N PHE A 47 2.80 -7.12 16.20
CA PHE A 47 3.56 -6.05 16.88
C PHE A 47 3.24 -5.91 18.37
N GLY A 48 2.22 -6.62 18.87
CA GLY A 48 1.82 -6.56 20.28
C GLY A 48 1.34 -5.19 20.76
N ALA A 49 0.89 -4.33 19.84
CA ALA A 49 0.46 -2.96 20.12
C ALA A 49 -0.77 -2.56 19.28
N PRO A 50 -1.66 -1.68 19.79
CA PRO A 50 -2.73 -1.11 18.99
C PRO A 50 -2.18 -0.35 17.78
N CYS A 51 -2.76 -0.59 16.61
CA CYS A 51 -2.42 0.13 15.38
C CYS A 51 -3.47 1.21 15.12
N GLU A 52 -3.05 2.43 14.79
CA GLU A 52 -3.99 3.44 14.32
C GLU A 52 -4.40 3.09 12.89
N SER A 53 -5.67 3.32 12.55
CA SER A 53 -6.14 3.08 11.18
C SER A 53 -7.12 4.15 10.73
N GLU A 54 -6.94 4.62 9.50
CA GLU A 54 -7.82 5.58 8.83
C GLU A 54 -8.42 4.91 7.60
N ARG A 55 -9.68 5.25 7.27
CA ARG A 55 -10.45 4.62 6.20
C ARG A 55 -11.14 5.67 5.34
N ASP A 56 -11.39 5.25 4.09
CA ASP A 56 -12.34 5.83 3.15
C ASP A 56 -12.14 7.32 2.92
N THR A 57 -10.96 7.68 2.44
CA THR A 57 -10.74 8.98 1.81
C THR A 57 -11.68 9.08 0.61
N GLN A 58 -12.64 10.01 0.68
CA GLN A 58 -13.56 10.26 -0.43
C GLN A 58 -12.77 10.69 -1.66
N ASP A 59 -13.24 10.29 -2.84
CA ASP A 59 -12.65 10.65 -4.14
C ASP A 59 -11.18 10.19 -4.33
N SER A 60 -10.78 9.13 -3.62
CA SER A 60 -9.46 8.51 -3.75
C SER A 60 -9.53 7.03 -4.11
N SER A 61 -8.54 6.53 -4.84
CA SER A 61 -8.31 5.11 -5.08
C SER A 61 -7.79 4.37 -3.84
N GLU A 62 -7.27 5.08 -2.85
CA GLU A 62 -6.87 4.51 -1.57
C GLU A 62 -8.11 4.17 -0.73
N TYR A 63 -8.12 2.97 -0.17
CA TYR A 63 -9.13 2.53 0.80
C TYR A 63 -8.81 3.01 2.21
N GLY A 64 -7.55 2.97 2.62
CA GLY A 64 -7.13 3.44 3.95
C GLY A 64 -5.70 3.08 4.31
N ARG A 65 -5.28 3.52 5.50
CA ARG A 65 -3.92 3.33 6.03
C ARG A 65 -3.96 2.73 7.42
N ILE A 66 -2.96 1.91 7.72
CA ILE A 66 -2.70 1.35 9.04
C ILE A 66 -1.32 1.84 9.49
N ARG A 67 -1.21 2.27 10.75
CA ARG A 67 0.04 2.79 11.33
C ARG A 67 0.43 1.93 12.51
N VAL A 68 1.55 1.23 12.38
CA VAL A 68 2.22 0.56 13.50
C VAL A 68 2.99 1.64 14.29
N PRO A 69 2.78 1.77 15.60
CA PRO A 69 3.36 2.84 16.38
C PRO A 69 4.88 2.70 16.53
N VAL A 70 5.58 3.84 16.65
CA VAL A 70 7.05 3.92 16.83
C VAL A 70 7.56 3.05 17.98
N ASP A 71 6.80 2.95 19.07
CA ASP A 71 7.21 2.21 20.27
C ASP A 71 7.14 0.68 20.08
N ALA A 72 6.50 0.21 19.02
CA ALA A 72 6.35 -1.21 18.71
C ALA A 72 7.33 -1.70 17.64
N THR A 73 8.06 -0.81 16.97
CA THR A 73 9.04 -1.16 15.94
C THR A 73 10.46 -1.14 16.50
N ILE A 74 11.35 -1.92 15.88
CA ILE A 74 12.74 -2.08 16.33
C ILE A 74 13.54 -0.78 16.13
N CYS A 75 13.31 -0.09 15.01
CA CYS A 75 14.01 1.15 14.66
C CYS A 75 13.43 2.42 15.33
N GLY A 76 12.28 2.32 16.00
CA GLY A 76 11.60 3.50 16.54
C GLY A 76 10.97 4.40 15.47
N THR A 77 10.81 3.89 14.24
CA THR A 77 10.09 4.54 13.14
C THR A 77 8.76 3.85 12.96
N ARG A 78 7.67 4.60 12.78
CA ARG A 78 6.36 3.99 12.51
C ARG A 78 6.39 3.27 11.16
N ILE A 79 5.60 2.23 11.00
CA ILE A 79 5.37 1.60 9.70
C ILE A 79 3.97 1.98 9.24
N VAL A 80 3.84 2.44 8.00
CA VAL A 80 2.55 2.74 7.38
C VAL A 80 2.25 1.70 6.32
N VAL A 81 1.06 1.12 6.37
CA VAL A 81 0.55 0.21 5.33
C VAL A 81 -0.61 0.90 4.63
N CYS A 82 -0.43 1.26 3.37
CA CYS A 82 -1.45 1.85 2.51
C CYS A 82 -2.19 0.75 1.77
N VAL A 83 -3.52 0.80 1.71
CA VAL A 83 -4.36 -0.22 1.04
C VAL A 83 -5.18 0.43 -0.06
N SER A 84 -5.13 -0.14 -1.26
CA SER A 84 -5.91 0.31 -2.41
C SER A 84 -7.35 -0.24 -2.40
N LYS A 85 -8.27 0.47 -3.06
CA LYS A 85 -9.59 -0.07 -3.45
C LYS A 85 -9.48 -1.05 -4.64
N PHE A 86 -8.37 -1.04 -5.37
CA PHE A 86 -8.14 -1.89 -6.53
C PHE A 86 -7.46 -3.19 -6.12
N GLY A 87 -8.23 -4.27 -6.18
CA GLY A 87 -7.76 -5.59 -5.76
C GLY A 87 -7.33 -5.60 -4.29
N SER A 88 -6.39 -6.47 -3.96
CA SER A 88 -5.76 -6.53 -2.64
C SER A 88 -4.38 -5.87 -2.65
N LEU A 89 -4.19 -4.78 -3.40
CA LEU A 89 -2.91 -4.07 -3.43
C LEU A 89 -2.64 -3.34 -2.11
N ALA A 90 -1.40 -3.42 -1.65
CA ALA A 90 -0.91 -2.68 -0.51
C ALA A 90 0.52 -2.18 -0.74
N GLU A 91 0.88 -1.08 -0.09
CA GLU A 91 2.24 -0.56 0.00
C GLU A 91 2.65 -0.54 1.48
N VAL A 92 3.93 -0.79 1.76
CA VAL A 92 4.52 -0.71 3.09
C VAL A 92 5.62 0.36 3.07
N CYS A 93 5.48 1.37 3.93
CA CYS A 93 6.44 2.47 4.06
C CYS A 93 7.03 2.51 5.47
N ALA A 94 8.28 2.94 5.58
CA ALA A 94 8.80 3.48 6.82
C ALA A 94 8.35 4.94 6.94
N ASP A 95 7.68 5.30 8.03
CA ASP A 95 6.94 6.56 8.13
C ASP A 95 5.85 6.69 7.03
N ASN A 96 5.45 7.91 6.69
CA ASN A 96 4.46 8.17 5.65
C ASN A 96 5.01 7.85 4.23
N PRO A 97 4.12 7.53 3.26
CA PRO A 97 4.51 7.45 1.85
C PRO A 97 5.28 8.69 1.41
N GLY A 98 6.36 8.48 0.65
CA GLY A 98 7.30 9.50 0.18
C GLY A 98 8.28 10.01 1.23
N ALA A 99 8.30 9.46 2.45
CA ALA A 99 9.33 9.80 3.45
C ALA A 99 10.71 9.23 3.09
N PHE A 100 10.72 8.09 2.40
CA PHE A 100 11.89 7.45 1.80
C PHE A 100 11.56 7.14 0.33
N LEU A 101 12.58 6.80 -0.46
CA LEU A 101 12.44 6.34 -1.83
C LEU A 101 11.97 4.88 -1.93
N GLY A 102 11.80 4.22 -0.78
CA GLY A 102 11.27 2.87 -0.65
C GLY A 102 11.88 2.12 0.52
N THR A 103 11.51 0.85 0.67
CA THR A 103 11.89 0.04 1.83
C THR A 103 13.39 -0.25 1.88
N ASP A 104 14.08 -0.30 0.74
CA ASP A 104 15.51 -0.56 0.72
C ASP A 104 16.32 0.64 1.24
N GLU A 105 16.00 1.87 0.80
CA GLU A 105 16.64 3.09 1.34
C GLU A 105 16.34 3.24 2.84
N ALA A 106 15.09 3.04 3.26
CA ALA A 106 14.71 3.12 4.67
C ALA A 106 15.51 2.14 5.55
N ARG A 107 15.85 0.96 5.03
CA ARG A 107 16.71 -0.02 5.73
C ARG A 107 18.16 0.44 5.78
N GLU A 108 18.69 1.00 4.70
CA GLU A 108 20.05 1.54 4.65
C GLU A 108 20.24 2.71 5.63
N GLU A 109 19.22 3.56 5.77
CA GLU A 109 19.20 4.67 6.72
C GLU A 109 18.91 4.24 8.18
N GLY A 110 18.62 2.97 8.42
CA GLY A 110 18.30 2.44 9.74
C GLY A 110 16.92 2.83 10.26
N ALA A 111 16.04 3.30 9.37
CA ALA A 111 14.67 3.68 9.68
C ALA A 111 13.71 2.47 9.63
N LEU A 112 14.07 1.37 8.97
CA LEU A 112 13.25 0.17 8.85
C LEU A 112 14.04 -1.10 9.17
N ASP A 113 13.55 -1.90 10.11
CA ASP A 113 14.16 -3.19 10.42
C ASP A 113 13.64 -4.29 9.46
N PRO A 114 14.52 -5.17 8.95
CA PRO A 114 14.09 -6.26 8.06
C PRO A 114 13.09 -7.24 8.68
N ALA A 115 13.12 -7.46 9.99
CA ALA A 115 12.18 -8.34 10.67
C ALA A 115 10.79 -7.72 10.78
N ASP A 116 10.72 -6.42 11.06
CA ASP A 116 9.45 -5.68 11.09
C ASP A 116 8.81 -5.65 9.69
N LEU A 117 9.60 -5.38 8.65
CA LEU A 117 9.12 -5.43 7.26
C LEU A 117 8.61 -6.83 6.90
N ALA A 118 9.38 -7.88 7.21
CA ALA A 118 8.98 -9.25 6.93
C ALA A 118 7.70 -9.67 7.65
N ALA A 119 7.47 -9.19 8.89
CA ALA A 119 6.24 -9.44 9.62
C ALA A 119 5.02 -8.82 8.91
N VAL A 120 5.14 -7.58 8.43
CA VAL A 120 4.07 -6.90 7.68
C VAL A 120 3.80 -7.60 6.34
N GLU A 121 4.85 -7.91 5.56
CA GLU A 121 4.71 -8.58 4.27
C GLU A 121 4.11 -9.99 4.41
N GLN A 122 4.45 -10.71 5.47
CA GLN A 122 3.85 -12.00 5.78
C GLN A 122 2.36 -11.84 6.11
N ALA A 123 1.98 -10.87 6.94
CA ALA A 123 0.58 -10.60 7.25
C ALA A 123 -0.23 -10.25 5.99
N LEU A 124 0.34 -9.43 5.10
CA LEU A 124 -0.27 -9.11 3.80
C LEU A 124 -0.46 -10.37 2.96
N THR A 125 0.60 -11.15 2.76
CA THR A 125 0.58 -12.36 1.94
C THR A 125 -0.46 -13.37 2.45
N GLU A 126 -0.50 -13.63 3.76
CA GLU A 126 -1.42 -14.60 4.35
C GLU A 126 -2.89 -14.17 4.27
N LEU A 127 -3.14 -12.86 4.23
CA LEU A 127 -4.49 -12.29 4.07
C LEU A 127 -4.87 -12.08 2.60
N GLY A 128 -3.99 -12.44 1.66
CA GLY A 128 -4.24 -12.36 0.22
C GLY A 128 -4.00 -10.98 -0.37
N TYR A 129 -3.25 -10.12 0.31
CA TYR A 129 -2.76 -8.86 -0.23
C TYR A 129 -1.49 -9.06 -1.06
N VAL A 130 -1.28 -8.16 -2.02
CA VAL A 130 -0.08 -8.05 -2.84
C VAL A 130 0.64 -6.77 -2.42
N SER A 131 1.82 -6.93 -1.84
CA SER A 131 2.72 -5.80 -1.53
C SER A 131 3.35 -5.30 -2.83
N VAL A 132 3.24 -4.01 -3.10
CA VAL A 132 3.87 -3.33 -4.24
C VAL A 132 4.93 -2.38 -3.70
N PRO A 133 6.19 -2.46 -4.17
CA PRO A 133 7.24 -1.55 -3.75
C PRO A 133 6.95 -0.09 -4.13
N GLU A 134 7.33 0.82 -3.27
CA GLU A 134 7.19 2.27 -3.46
C GLU A 134 7.93 2.74 -4.73
N GLU A 135 9.11 2.17 -5.01
CA GLU A 135 9.91 2.46 -6.21
C GLU A 135 9.11 2.20 -7.51
N LEU A 136 8.32 1.13 -7.52
CA LEU A 136 7.45 0.79 -8.66
C LEU A 136 6.22 1.70 -8.69
N LEU A 137 5.64 2.03 -7.54
CA LEU A 137 4.49 2.92 -7.46
C LEU A 137 4.83 4.35 -7.87
N GLU A 138 6.04 4.83 -7.58
CA GLU A 138 6.56 6.15 -7.95
C GLU A 138 7.15 6.22 -9.37
N SER A 139 7.23 5.09 -10.06
CA SER A 139 7.62 5.05 -11.48
C SER A 139 6.56 5.71 -12.37
N ASP A 140 6.98 6.18 -13.54
CA ASP A 140 6.10 6.84 -14.51
C ASP A 140 4.92 5.93 -14.87
N TYR A 141 3.73 6.53 -14.88
CA TYR A 141 2.55 5.82 -15.31
C TYR A 141 2.57 5.58 -16.82
N GLU A 142 2.50 4.30 -17.22
CA GLU A 142 2.52 3.87 -18.62
C GLU A 142 1.25 3.07 -19.02
N GLY A 143 0.16 3.25 -18.26
CA GLY A 143 -1.12 2.59 -18.50
C GLY A 143 -2.08 3.41 -19.38
N PRO A 144 -3.29 2.87 -19.65
CA PRO A 144 -4.27 3.49 -20.55
C PRO A 144 -5.12 4.63 -19.96
N SER A 145 -5.11 4.84 -18.64
CA SER A 145 -5.94 5.83 -17.94
C SER A 145 -5.44 7.26 -18.15
N ALA A 146 -6.37 8.18 -18.41
CA ALA A 146 -6.07 9.60 -18.51
C ALA A 146 -5.97 10.22 -17.10
N LEU A 147 -4.75 10.28 -16.56
CA LEU A 147 -4.47 10.74 -15.20
C LEU A 147 -3.93 12.17 -15.12
N GLU A 148 -3.84 12.89 -16.24
CA GLU A 148 -3.25 14.23 -16.33
C GLU A 148 -4.03 15.29 -15.54
N HIS A 149 -5.29 15.01 -15.22
CA HIS A 149 -6.11 15.84 -14.34
C HIS A 149 -5.75 15.69 -12.85
N PHE A 150 -5.13 14.58 -12.47
CA PHE A 150 -4.74 14.29 -11.08
C PHE A 150 -3.30 14.73 -10.79
N ALA A 151 -2.39 14.58 -11.75
CA ALA A 151 -1.00 14.97 -11.60
C ALA A 151 -0.36 15.39 -12.93
N ALA A 152 0.58 16.33 -12.89
CA ALA A 152 1.35 16.74 -14.07
C ALA A 152 2.29 15.63 -14.58
N ARG A 153 2.74 14.76 -13.67
CA ARG A 153 3.50 13.54 -13.94
C ARG A 153 2.82 12.39 -13.17
N PRO A 154 1.80 11.74 -13.76
CA PRO A 154 1.13 10.64 -13.10
C PRO A 154 2.07 9.45 -12.90
N THR A 155 1.89 8.76 -11.78
CA THR A 155 2.60 7.55 -11.38
C THR A 155 1.62 6.41 -11.14
N TRP A 156 2.10 5.19 -10.94
CA TRP A 156 1.23 4.08 -10.54
C TRP A 156 0.56 4.31 -9.17
N TRP A 157 1.23 5.05 -8.26
CA TRP A 157 0.63 5.58 -7.05
C TRP A 157 -0.60 6.44 -7.35
N THR A 158 -0.47 7.40 -8.28
CA THR A 158 -1.56 8.28 -8.71
C THR A 158 -2.79 7.46 -9.16
N ARG A 159 -2.55 6.34 -9.85
CA ARG A 159 -3.61 5.47 -10.34
C ARG A 159 -4.32 4.68 -9.24
N PHE A 160 -3.55 4.07 -8.34
CA PHE A 160 -4.06 3.03 -7.44
C PHE A 160 -4.25 3.48 -5.99
N PHE A 161 -3.67 4.60 -5.59
CA PHE A 161 -3.79 5.17 -4.26
C PHE A 161 -4.24 6.64 -4.30
N GLY A 162 -4.13 7.31 -5.45
CA GLY A 162 -4.62 8.67 -5.63
C GLY A 162 -3.53 9.70 -5.38
N SER A 163 -3.89 10.89 -4.90
CA SER A 163 -2.91 11.93 -4.56
C SER A 163 -2.36 11.74 -3.15
N MET A 164 -1.04 11.92 -2.97
CA MET A 164 -0.41 12.08 -1.66
C MET A 164 -0.87 13.35 -0.93
#